data_AF-A0A925U4Y8-F1
#
_entry.id   AF-A0A925U4Y8-F1
#
_cell.length_a   1.000
_cell.length_b   1.000
_cell.length_c   1.000
_cell.angle_alpha   90.00
_cell.angle_beta   90.00
_cell.angle_gamma   90.00
#
_symmetry.space_group_name_H-M   'P 1'
#
loop_
_entity.id
_entity.type
_entity.pdbx_description
1 polymer ?
#
loop_
_entity_poly.entity_id
_entity_poly.type
_entity_poly.pdbx_seq_one_letter_code
_entity_poly.pdbx_strand_id
1 'polypeptide(L)'
;MGADATDNTDCDRIRALPLWDAPPAIAALSGGITNKNFVVTEKSGARYVVRLGVDIPEHGVMRFNELAAARAAHAAGLSPEIIASGRGYMVSRFIEGRSLSP
;
A
#
# COMPACT_ATOMS: atom_id res chain seq x y z
N MET A 1 21.34 12.76 -9.56
CA MET A 1 21.04 13.44 -8.28
C MET A 1 19.92 14.43 -8.57
N GLY A 2 18.68 14.06 -8.28
CA GLY A 2 17.48 14.85 -8.59
C GLY A 2 16.29 14.13 -7.98
N ALA A 3 15.61 14.81 -7.06
CA ALA A 3 14.71 14.25 -6.07
C ALA A 3 13.58 13.41 -6.68
N ASP A 4 13.43 12.19 -6.17
CA ASP A 4 12.26 11.34 -6.33
C ASP A 4 11.12 12.03 -5.55
N ALA A 5 10.50 13.00 -6.21
CA ALA A 5 9.36 13.72 -5.70
C ALA A 5 8.18 12.75 -5.67
N THR A 6 8.09 11.99 -4.57
CA THR A 6 6.81 11.56 -4.02
C THR A 6 5.86 12.72 -4.18
N ASP A 7 4.96 12.65 -5.16
CA ASP A 7 4.00 13.70 -5.44
C ASP A 7 3.32 14.06 -4.12
N ASN A 8 3.51 15.30 -3.66
CA ASN A 8 3.12 15.74 -2.32
C ASN A 8 1.65 15.34 -2.03
N THR A 9 0.83 15.31 -3.09
CA THR A 9 -0.55 14.84 -3.14
C THR A 9 -0.77 13.40 -2.64
N ASP A 10 0.06 12.42 -3.01
CA ASP A 10 -0.15 11.02 -2.59
C ASP A 10 0.20 10.82 -1.12
N CYS A 11 1.30 11.42 -0.65
CA CYS A 11 1.65 11.44 0.76
C CYS A 11 0.57 12.12 1.60
N ASP A 12 0.00 13.23 1.13
CA ASP A 12 -1.08 13.93 1.82
C ASP A 12 -2.37 13.10 1.86
N ARG A 13 -2.71 12.40 0.76
CA ARG A 13 -3.82 11.43 0.74
C ARG A 13 -3.61 10.31 1.74
N ILE A 14 -2.39 9.79 1.87
CA ILE A 14 -2.07 8.75 2.86
C ILE A 14 -2.22 9.31 4.27
N ARG A 15 -1.67 10.50 4.57
CA ARG A 15 -1.79 11.13 5.90
C ARG A 15 -3.24 11.42 6.30
N ALA A 16 -4.10 11.71 5.33
CA ALA A 16 -5.52 11.98 5.57
C ALA A 16 -6.37 10.72 5.86
N LEU A 17 -5.81 9.51 5.73
CA LEU A 17 -6.54 8.29 6.08
C LEU A 17 -6.81 8.26 7.60
N PRO A 18 -8.02 7.87 8.04
CA PRO A 18 -8.38 7.78 9.45
C PRO A 18 -7.82 6.50 10.10
N LEU A 19 -6.54 6.20 9.82
CA LEU A 19 -5.83 5.01 10.28
C LEU A 19 -4.71 5.35 11.25
N TRP A 20 -4.27 6.61 11.29
CA TRP A 20 -3.07 7.02 12.02
C TRP A 20 -3.42 7.88 13.23
N ASP A 21 -2.86 7.53 14.38
CA ASP A 21 -2.99 8.35 15.61
C ASP A 21 -2.21 9.67 15.53
N ALA A 22 -1.15 9.69 14.72
CA ALA A 22 -0.31 10.85 14.45
C ALA A 22 0.24 10.77 13.01
N PRO A 23 0.71 11.88 12.41
CA PRO A 23 1.27 11.86 11.06
C PRO A 23 2.38 10.82 10.92
N PRO A 24 2.23 9.79 10.05
CA PRO A 24 3.22 8.74 9.93
C PRO A 24 4.38 9.17 9.01
N ALA A 25 5.51 8.47 9.14
CA ALA A 25 6.58 8.55 8.14
C ALA A 25 6.19 7.74 6.91
N ILE A 26 6.41 8.30 5.72
CA ILE A 26 6.01 7.69 4.44
C ILE A 26 7.24 7.62 3.54
N ALA A 27 7.50 6.44 2.98
CA ALA A 27 8.56 6.21 2.01
C ALA A 27 7.99 5.49 0.78
N ALA A 28 8.34 5.94 -0.42
CA ALA A 28 7.99 5.24 -1.64
C ALA A 28 8.59 3.83 -1.64
N LEU A 29 7.77 2.84 -1.99
CA LEU A 29 8.21 1.48 -2.22
C LEU A 29 8.28 1.26 -3.73
N SER A 30 9.50 1.24 -4.25
CA SER A 30 9.71 0.98 -5.67
C SER A 30 9.28 -0.44 -6.03
N GLY A 31 8.67 -0.59 -7.21
CA GLY A 31 8.11 -1.85 -7.67
C GLY A 31 6.59 -1.82 -7.83
N GLY A 32 6.10 -2.57 -8.82
CA GLY A 32 4.72 -2.56 -9.29
C GLY A 32 4.57 -1.77 -10.59
N ILE A 33 3.85 -2.34 -11.55
CA ILE A 33 3.64 -1.75 -12.88
C ILE A 33 2.48 -0.75 -12.86
N THR A 34 1.39 -1.12 -12.19
CA THR A 34 0.09 -0.41 -12.27
C THR A 34 -0.30 0.34 -10.99
N ASN A 35 0.47 0.19 -9.91
CA ASN A 35 0.11 0.66 -8.57
C ASN A 35 1.26 1.45 -7.95
N LYS A 36 0.94 2.51 -7.20
CA LYS A 36 1.91 3.23 -6.37
C LYS A 36 1.89 2.63 -4.96
N ASN A 37 3.04 2.19 -4.47
CA ASN A 37 3.16 1.53 -3.17
C ASN A 37 4.04 2.37 -2.24
N PHE A 38 3.68 2.40 -0.97
CA PHE A 38 4.39 3.18 0.04
C PHE A 38 4.54 2.33 1.30
N VAL A 39 5.71 2.38 1.93
CA VAL A 39 5.86 1.93 3.31
C VAL A 39 5.46 3.08 4.22
N VAL A 40 4.55 2.81 5.14
CA VAL A 40 4.09 3.76 6.15
C VAL A 40 4.55 3.25 7.50
N THR A 41 5.25 4.09 8.25
CA THR A 41 5.75 3.78 9.59
C THR A 41 5.11 4.72 10.59
N GLU A 42 4.36 4.17 11.53
CA GLU A 42 3.82 4.93 12.66
C GLU A 42 4.91 5.29 13.66
N LYS A 43 4.61 6.27 14.53
CA LYS A 43 5.49 6.65 15.64
C LYS A 43 5.74 5.48 16.61
N SER A 44 4.79 4.55 16.72
CA SER A 44 4.91 3.31 17.50
C SER A 44 5.99 2.36 16.95
N GLY A 45 6.41 2.53 15.70
CA GLY A 45 7.26 1.61 14.95
C GLY A 45 6.49 0.58 14.13
N ALA A 46 5.15 0.52 14.24
CA ALA A 46 4.33 -0.33 13.39
C ALA A 46 4.48 0.08 11.91
N ARG A 47 4.63 -0.93 11.03
CA ARG A 47 4.82 -0.72 9.60
C ARG A 47 3.72 -1.36 8.77
N TYR A 48 3.33 -0.63 7.74
CA TYR A 48 2.30 -1.02 6.78
C TYR A 48 2.76 -0.75 5.36
N VAL A 49 2.12 -1.42 4.41
CA VAL A 49 2.21 -1.06 2.99
C VAL A 49 0.89 -0.44 2.58
N VAL A 50 0.92 0.80 2.12
CA VAL A 50 -0.22 1.47 1.50
C VAL A 50 -0.05 1.40 -0.01
N ARG A 51 -1.06 0.84 -0.66
CA ARG A 51 -1.18 0.77 -2.11
C ARG A 51 -2.24 1.76 -2.56
N LEU A 52 -1.85 2.72 -3.38
CA LEU A 52 -2.77 3.63 -4.05
C LEU A 52 -3.01 3.16 -5.49
N GLY A 53 -4.28 3.08 -5.88
CA GLY A 53 -4.66 2.61 -7.21
C GLY A 53 -6.15 2.78 -7.46
N VAL A 54 -6.50 3.04 -8.72
CA VAL A 54 -7.88 3.12 -9.20
C VAL A 54 -8.18 1.92 -10.10
N ASP A 55 -9.46 1.65 -10.35
CA ASP A 55 -9.87 0.64 -11.33
C ASP A 55 -9.29 0.99 -12.71
N ILE A 56 -8.90 -0.04 -13.46
CA ILE A 56 -8.45 0.06 -14.85
C ILE A 56 -9.24 -0.99 -15.66
N PRO A 57 -10.52 -0.72 -15.97
CA PRO A 57 -11.41 -1.69 -16.60
C PRO A 57 -10.90 -2.21 -17.94
N GLU A 58 -10.22 -1.38 -18.72
CA GLU A 58 -9.66 -1.72 -20.03
C GLU A 58 -8.58 -2.81 -19.93
N HIS A 59 -7.98 -2.95 -18.75
CA HIS A 59 -6.97 -3.96 -18.43
C HIS A 59 -7.53 -5.09 -17.56
N GLY A 60 -8.86 -5.11 -17.31
CA GLY A 60 -9.52 -6.08 -16.44
C GLY A 60 -9.15 -5.94 -14.96
N VAL A 61 -8.52 -4.82 -14.56
CA VAL A 61 -8.04 -4.60 -13.19
C VAL A 61 -9.12 -3.89 -12.39
N MET A 62 -9.86 -4.66 -11.60
CA MET A 62 -10.87 -4.12 -10.68
C MET A 62 -10.39 -4.27 -9.23
N ARG A 63 -10.40 -3.18 -8.46
CA ARG A 63 -9.84 -3.17 -7.09
C ARG A 63 -10.62 -4.01 -6.10
N PHE A 64 -11.92 -4.23 -6.34
CA PHE A 64 -12.70 -5.15 -5.52
C PHE A 64 -12.22 -6.61 -5.68
N ASN A 65 -11.79 -7.02 -6.88
CA ASN A 65 -11.22 -8.34 -7.12
C ASN A 65 -9.88 -8.49 -6.41
N GLU A 66 -9.01 -7.48 -6.50
CA GLU A 66 -7.74 -7.47 -5.77
C GLU A 66 -7.93 -7.59 -4.25
N LEU A 67 -8.89 -6.84 -3.69
CA LEU A 67 -9.21 -6.91 -2.27
C LEU A 67 -9.72 -8.29 -1.85
N ALA A 68 -10.65 -8.86 -2.62
CA ALA A 68 -11.20 -10.19 -2.35
C ALA A 68 -10.10 -11.26 -2.40
N ALA A 69 -9.26 -11.23 -3.44
CA ALA A 69 -8.14 -12.14 -3.59
C ALA A 69 -7.11 -12.00 -2.45
N ALA A 70 -6.75 -10.76 -2.07
CA ALA A 70 -5.80 -10.52 -0.98
C ALA A 70 -6.31 -11.01 0.37
N ARG A 71 -7.60 -10.81 0.67
CA ARG A 71 -8.23 -11.34 1.90
C ARG A 71 -8.25 -12.87 1.91
N ALA A 72 -8.62 -13.50 0.79
CA ALA A 72 -8.62 -14.95 0.66
C ALA A 72 -7.21 -15.54 0.81
N ALA A 73 -6.20 -14.92 0.19
CA ALA A 73 -4.81 -15.32 0.32
C ALA A 73 -4.30 -15.19 1.77
N HIS A 74 -4.70 -14.13 2.49
CA HIS A 74 -4.37 -14.00 3.91
C HIS A 74 -5.02 -15.10 4.75
N ALA A 75 -6.31 -15.37 4.52
CA ALA A 75 -7.03 -16.45 5.21
C ALA A 75 -6.40 -17.83 4.96
N ALA A 76 -5.76 -18.03 3.81
CA ALA A 76 -4.99 -19.23 3.49
C ALA A 76 -3.54 -19.21 4.02
N GLY A 77 -3.10 -18.14 4.69
CA GLY A 77 -1.73 -18.00 5.21
C GLY A 77 -0.67 -17.67 4.15
N LEU A 78 -1.10 -17.20 2.97
CA LEU A 78 -0.22 -16.97 1.80
C LEU A 78 0.20 -15.50 1.64
N SER A 79 -0.54 -14.56 2.23
CA SER A 79 -0.27 -13.13 2.10
C SER A 79 -0.40 -12.39 3.43
N PRO A 80 0.13 -11.15 3.51
CA PRO A 80 -0.07 -10.29 4.66
C PRO A 80 -1.55 -9.99 4.88
N GLU A 81 -1.89 -9.67 6.13
CA GLU A 81 -3.21 -9.19 6.51
C GLU A 81 -3.53 -7.85 5.83
N ILE A 82 -4.75 -7.71 5.31
CA ILE A 82 -5.31 -6.42 4.88
C ILE A 82 -6.00 -5.78 6.08
N ILE A 83 -5.40 -4.72 6.61
CA ILE A 83 -5.91 -4.02 7.79
C ILE A 83 -6.97 -2.97 7.45
N ALA A 84 -6.93 -2.43 6.23
CA ALA A 84 -7.88 -1.42 5.77
C ALA A 84 -7.95 -1.37 4.24
N SER A 85 -9.08 -0.91 3.72
CA SER A 85 -9.30 -0.71 2.29
C SER A 85 -10.41 0.32 2.08
N GLY A 86 -10.32 1.09 1.01
CA GLY A 86 -11.36 2.03 0.62
C GLY A 86 -11.23 2.44 -0.84
N ARG A 87 -12.00 3.43 -1.26
CA ARG A 87 -11.93 3.92 -2.63
C ARG A 87 -10.53 4.50 -2.90
N GLY A 88 -9.79 3.85 -3.79
CA GLY A 88 -8.48 4.32 -4.23
C GLY A 88 -7.29 3.85 -3.38
N TYR A 89 -7.51 3.05 -2.32
CA TYR A 89 -6.43 2.56 -1.47
C TYR A 89 -6.69 1.18 -0.85
N MET A 90 -5.60 0.46 -0.59
CA MET A 90 -5.58 -0.77 0.20
C MET A 90 -4.35 -0.76 1.10
N VAL A 91 -4.51 -1.16 2.37
CA VAL A 91 -3.45 -1.16 3.37
C VAL A 91 -3.24 -2.56 3.93
N SER A 92 -2.00 -3.05 3.88
CA SER A 92 -1.61 -4.34 4.45
C SER A 92 -0.54 -4.19 5.51
N ARG A 93 -0.38 -5.22 6.35
CA ARG A 93 0.82 -5.36 7.20
C ARG A 93 2.08 -5.35 6.33
N PHE A 94 3.14 -4.71 6.82
CA PHE A 94 4.47 -4.84 6.25
C PHE A 94 5.07 -6.18 6.64
N ILE A 95 5.78 -6.83 5.72
CA ILE A 95 6.53 -8.06 6.00
C ILE A 95 8.01 -7.72 5.99
N GLU A 96 8.68 -8.03 7.11
CA GLU A 96 10.13 -7.94 7.17
C GLU A 96 10.77 -8.95 6.23
N GLY A 97 11.65 -8.47 5.38
CA GLY A 97 12.35 -9.31 4.44
C GLY A 97 13.12 -8.51 3.42
N ARG A 98 13.76 -9.24 2.51
CA ARG A 98 14.40 -8.68 1.32
C ARG A 98 13.82 -9.39 0.11
N SER A 99 13.40 -8.60 -0.88
CA SER A 99 13.02 -9.15 -2.18
C SER A 99 14.18 -9.94 -2.76
N LEU A 100 13.87 -11.05 -3.42
CA LEU A 100 14.87 -11.80 -4.17
C LEU A 100 15.39 -10.93 -5.33
N SER A 101 16.70 -10.95 -5.55
CA SER A 101 17.33 -10.39 -6.74
C SER A 101 17.33 -11.44 -7.86
N PRO A 102 17.17 -11.03 -9.13
CA PRO A 102 17.34 -11.91 -10.29
C PRO A 102 18.70 -12.61 -10.32
#